data_AF-A0A7S9IHG0-F1
#
_entry.id   AF-A0A7S9IHG0-F1
#
_cell.length_a   1.000
_cell.length_b   1.000
_cell.length_c   1.000
_cell.angle_alpha   90.00
_cell.angle_beta   90.00
_cell.angle_gamma   90.00
#
_symmetry.space_group_name_H-M   'P 1'
#
loop_
_entity.id
_entity.type
_entity.pdbx_description
1 polymer ?
#
loop_
_entity_poly.entity_id
_entity_poly.type
_entity_poly.pdbx_seq_one_letter_code
_entity_poly.pdbx_strand_id
1 'polypeptide(L)'
;MGLLGDMRLYLDIETYRPKSAFVNEKVIAIGLIADQTDYKPESSNIWDLPKVEFKYFKEWKRDERSEEWEHDEYSVVTQFYKYLKELIEKWRRKEMYIEVVGFNILRFDIPLLIQKGVEHRVGSLEELNSLWHNTFTRDYLQMALPLNNMRFKGLQLEYLAEMLREKGVNVPKPYGKGEEVKSLYENKKYDEIIKHLEADLRITRIIDLNWPRLFKPTP
;
A
#
# COMPACT_ATOMS: atom_id res chain seq x y z
N MET A 1 13.12 7.70 21.56
CA MET A 1 14.45 7.16 21.21
C MET A 1 14.34 6.71 19.76
N GLY A 2 14.70 7.58 18.81
CA GLY A 2 14.56 7.28 17.39
C GLY A 2 15.72 6.38 16.97
N LEU A 3 15.43 5.15 16.57
CA LEU A 3 16.42 4.33 15.89
C LEU A 3 16.75 5.05 14.57
N LEU A 4 18.03 5.37 14.39
CA LEU A 4 18.56 5.78 13.09
C LEU A 4 18.34 4.61 12.12
N GLY A 5 17.61 4.84 11.03
CA GLY A 5 17.85 4.13 9.78
C GLY A 5 16.79 3.16 9.24
N ASP A 6 15.57 3.12 9.74
CA ASP A 6 14.56 2.22 9.14
C ASP A 6 13.83 2.89 7.97
N MET A 7 13.62 2.12 6.89
CA MET A 7 12.81 2.57 5.75
C MET A 7 11.37 2.14 5.96
N ARG A 8 10.44 3.06 5.75
CA ARG A 8 9.01 2.74 5.67
C ARG A 8 8.67 2.43 4.21
N LEU A 9 8.05 1.27 3.98
CA LEU A 9 7.53 0.87 2.69
C LEU A 9 6.01 0.88 2.77
N TYR A 10 5.38 1.95 2.30
CA TYR A 10 3.92 2.00 2.24
C TYR A 10 3.44 1.11 1.10
N LEU A 11 2.44 0.26 1.36
CA LEU A 11 1.92 -0.73 0.44
C LEU A 11 0.40 -0.62 0.35
N ASP A 12 -0.09 -0.69 -0.88
CA ASP A 12 -1.50 -0.86 -1.20
C ASP A 12 -1.62 -1.63 -2.53
N ILE A 13 -2.71 -2.38 -2.71
CA ILE A 13 -2.97 -3.16 -3.92
C ILE A 13 -4.34 -2.89 -4.49
N GLU A 14 -4.40 -2.80 -5.81
CA GLU A 14 -5.65 -2.76 -6.55
C GLU A 14 -5.97 -4.11 -7.14
N THR A 15 -7.23 -4.50 -7.04
CA THR A 15 -7.68 -5.84 -7.42
C THR A 15 -8.89 -5.80 -8.33
N TYR A 16 -8.95 -6.75 -9.26
CA TYR A 16 -10.18 -7.06 -9.96
C TYR A 16 -10.90 -8.20 -9.24
N ARG A 17 -11.99 -7.84 -8.55
CA ARG A 17 -12.81 -8.76 -7.76
C ARG A 17 -14.18 -9.00 -8.41
N PRO A 18 -14.34 -10.10 -9.18
CA PRO A 18 -15.63 -10.39 -9.82
C PRO A 18 -16.68 -10.94 -8.83
N LYS A 19 -16.25 -11.59 -7.74
CA LYS A 19 -17.09 -12.26 -6.74
C LYS A 19 -16.74 -11.79 -5.32
N SER A 20 -16.28 -12.70 -4.46
CA SER A 20 -15.86 -12.45 -3.09
C SER A 20 -14.35 -12.25 -3.00
N ALA A 21 -13.89 -11.66 -1.90
CA ALA A 21 -12.47 -11.54 -1.60
C ALA A 21 -11.79 -12.92 -1.65
N PHE A 22 -10.56 -12.96 -2.16
CA PHE A 22 -9.68 -14.12 -2.33
C PHE A 22 -10.16 -15.21 -3.31
N VAL A 23 -11.34 -15.08 -3.91
CA VAL A 23 -11.92 -16.11 -4.80
C VAL A 23 -11.93 -15.61 -6.24
N ASN A 24 -11.01 -16.13 -7.06
CA ASN A 24 -10.76 -15.67 -8.44
C ASN A 24 -10.52 -14.16 -8.54
N GLU A 25 -10.01 -13.57 -7.46
CA GLU A 25 -9.57 -12.18 -7.42
C GLU A 25 -8.21 -12.08 -8.09
N LYS A 26 -8.02 -11.03 -8.91
CA LYS A 26 -6.73 -10.74 -9.56
C LYS A 26 -6.08 -9.52 -8.97
N VAL A 27 -4.77 -9.54 -8.83
CA VAL A 27 -3.97 -8.34 -8.51
C VAL A 27 -3.68 -7.60 -9.80
N ILE A 28 -4.29 -6.44 -9.98
CA ILE A 28 -4.19 -5.67 -11.22
C ILE A 28 -3.13 -4.56 -11.10
N ALA A 29 -2.92 -4.03 -9.89
CA ALA A 29 -1.79 -3.15 -9.61
C ALA A 29 -1.32 -3.28 -8.16
N ILE A 30 -0.04 -3.01 -7.94
CA ILE A 30 0.60 -2.91 -6.63
C ILE A 30 1.32 -1.57 -6.59
N GLY A 31 1.04 -0.77 -5.58
CA GLY A 31 1.66 0.54 -5.39
C GLY A 31 2.51 0.55 -4.13
N LEU A 32 3.65 1.23 -4.22
CA LEU A 32 4.60 1.38 -3.13
C LEU A 32 5.06 2.83 -2.98
N ILE A 33 5.29 3.24 -1.74
CA ILE A 33 6.14 4.39 -1.42
C ILE A 33 7.31 3.89 -0.56
N ALA A 34 8.53 4.01 -1.06
CA ALA A 34 9.74 3.84 -0.26
C ALA A 34 10.11 5.19 0.37
N ASP A 35 10.01 5.29 1.69
CA ASP A 35 10.17 6.52 2.46
C ASP A 35 11.32 6.41 3.46
N GLN A 36 12.32 7.27 3.26
CA GLN A 36 13.53 7.37 4.06
C GLN A 36 13.57 8.68 4.87
N THR A 37 12.47 9.43 4.96
CA THR A 37 12.43 10.63 5.80
C THR A 37 12.43 10.28 7.29
N ASP A 38 12.77 11.24 8.15
CA ASP A 38 12.56 11.08 9.60
C ASP A 38 11.09 10.80 9.91
N TYR A 39 10.83 9.98 10.94
CA TYR A 39 9.48 9.71 11.44
C TYR A 39 8.97 10.87 12.29
N LYS A 40 8.48 11.92 11.62
CA LYS A 40 7.92 13.12 12.25
C LYS A 40 6.89 13.80 11.35
N PRO A 41 5.90 14.52 11.92
CA PRO A 41 4.85 15.17 11.16
C PRO A 41 5.35 16.08 10.04
N GLU A 42 6.46 16.80 10.24
CA GLU A 42 7.01 17.72 9.26
C GLU A 42 7.42 17.03 7.95
N SER A 43 7.81 15.75 8.04
CA SER A 43 8.19 14.93 6.87
C SER A 43 7.01 14.64 5.93
N SER A 44 5.77 14.84 6.38
CA SER A 44 4.58 14.67 5.52
C SER A 44 4.49 15.68 4.37
N ASN A 45 5.28 16.77 4.44
CA ASN A 45 5.40 17.77 3.38
C ASN A 45 6.55 17.48 2.39
N ILE A 46 7.36 16.46 2.65
CA ILE A 46 8.50 16.06 1.81
C ILE A 46 8.02 14.95 0.86
N TRP A 47 8.19 15.17 -0.44
CA TRP A 47 7.77 14.26 -1.52
C TRP A 47 8.82 14.11 -2.62
N ASP A 48 10.00 14.70 -2.44
CA ASP A 48 11.09 14.74 -3.39
C ASP A 48 12.01 13.51 -3.31
N LEU A 49 12.56 13.14 -4.46
CA LEU A 49 13.59 12.12 -4.57
C LEU A 49 14.92 12.63 -3.98
N PRO A 50 15.76 11.74 -3.41
CA PRO A 50 15.57 10.28 -3.29
C PRO A 50 14.87 9.85 -1.99
N LYS A 51 14.33 10.79 -1.20
CA LYS A 51 13.79 10.50 0.13
C LYS A 51 12.45 9.78 0.09
N VAL A 52 11.63 10.08 -0.92
CA VAL A 52 10.33 9.48 -1.14
C VAL A 52 10.25 9.02 -2.60
N GLU A 53 10.20 7.70 -2.82
CA GLU A 53 10.14 7.10 -4.16
C GLU A 53 8.82 6.34 -4.32
N PHE A 54 8.03 6.71 -5.33
CA PHE A 54 6.85 5.96 -5.74
C PHE A 54 7.23 4.86 -6.72
N LYS A 55 6.61 3.69 -6.57
CA LYS A 55 6.76 2.59 -7.50
C LYS A 55 5.42 1.90 -7.73
N TYR A 56 5.13 1.61 -8.99
CA TYR A 56 3.91 0.92 -9.39
C TYR A 56 4.26 -0.31 -10.23
N PHE A 57 3.62 -1.42 -9.92
CA PHE A 57 3.58 -2.63 -10.75
C PHE A 57 2.13 -2.76 -11.23
N LYS A 58 1.92 -2.92 -12.53
CA LYS A 58 0.58 -2.94 -13.12
C LYS A 58 0.52 -3.95 -14.25
N GLU A 59 -0.61 -4.66 -14.36
CA GLU A 59 -0.70 -5.80 -15.29
C GLU A 59 -0.94 -5.36 -16.72
N TRP A 60 -1.42 -4.13 -16.91
CA TRP A 60 -1.77 -3.59 -18.21
C TRP A 60 -0.60 -2.85 -18.84
N LYS A 61 -0.35 -3.14 -20.12
CA LYS A 61 0.53 -2.36 -20.98
C LYS A 61 -0.19 -2.06 -22.29
N ARG A 62 -0.05 -0.82 -22.75
CA ARG A 62 -0.51 -0.43 -24.08
C ARG A 62 0.50 -0.96 -25.09
N ASP A 63 0.04 -1.76 -26.04
CA ASP A 63 0.86 -2.08 -27.19
C ASP A 63 1.03 -0.80 -28.03
N GLU A 64 2.26 -0.48 -28.42
CA GLU A 64 2.52 0.70 -29.27
C GLU A 64 2.16 0.42 -30.73
N ARG A 65 1.99 -0.87 -31.09
CA ARG A 65 1.70 -1.34 -32.45
C ARG A 65 0.24 -1.73 -32.66
N SER A 66 -0.56 -1.82 -31.60
CA SER A 66 -2.01 -2.04 -31.65
C SER A 66 -2.73 -1.17 -30.62
N GLU A 67 -3.99 -0.81 -30.85
CA GLU A 67 -4.80 -0.11 -29.84
C GLU A 67 -5.28 -1.04 -28.70
N GLU A 68 -4.72 -2.25 -28.60
CA GLU A 68 -5.08 -3.26 -27.62
C GLU A 68 -4.24 -3.13 -26.34
N TRP A 69 -4.79 -3.66 -25.25
CA TRP A 69 -4.14 -3.72 -23.95
C TRP A 69 -3.76 -5.17 -23.66
N GLU A 70 -2.49 -5.39 -23.35
CA GLU A 70 -2.00 -6.67 -22.85
C GLU A 70 -2.12 -6.69 -21.33
N HIS A 71 -2.56 -7.83 -20.77
CA HIS A 71 -2.80 -8.02 -19.34
C HIS A 71 -2.02 -9.23 -18.81
N ASP A 72 -1.15 -9.01 -17.84
CA ASP A 72 -0.30 -10.05 -17.24
C ASP A 72 -0.13 -9.89 -15.71
N GLU A 73 -1.04 -10.51 -14.94
CA GLU A 73 -0.96 -10.58 -13.47
C GLU A 73 0.34 -11.26 -13.00
N TYR A 74 0.79 -12.31 -13.70
CA TYR A 74 2.01 -13.03 -13.35
C TYR A 74 3.22 -12.10 -13.33
N SER A 75 3.32 -11.22 -14.32
CA SER A 75 4.38 -10.21 -14.41
C SER A 75 4.34 -9.21 -13.25
N VAL A 76 3.15 -8.74 -12.84
CA VAL A 76 3.00 -7.83 -11.68
C VAL A 76 3.51 -8.47 -10.40
N VAL A 77 3.00 -9.66 -10.08
CA VAL A 77 3.30 -10.36 -8.84
C VAL A 77 4.78 -10.75 -8.79
N THR A 78 5.32 -11.24 -9.91
CA THR A 78 6.74 -11.64 -10.01
C THR A 78 7.68 -10.45 -9.86
N GLN A 79 7.41 -9.33 -10.57
CA GLN A 79 8.25 -8.14 -10.48
C GLN A 79 8.20 -7.50 -9.10
N PHE A 80 7.02 -7.46 -8.47
CA PHE A 80 6.87 -6.97 -7.11
C PHE A 80 7.70 -7.78 -6.12
N TYR A 81 7.55 -9.11 -6.10
CA TYR A 81 8.31 -9.95 -5.17
C TYR A 81 9.81 -9.93 -5.43
N LYS A 82 10.24 -9.86 -6.69
CA LYS A 82 11.64 -9.66 -7.03
C LYS A 82 12.17 -8.37 -6.42
N TYR A 83 11.45 -7.27 -6.64
CA TYR A 83 11.83 -5.97 -6.07
C TYR A 83 11.85 -5.98 -4.54
N LEU A 84 10.82 -6.54 -3.89
CA LEU A 84 10.73 -6.61 -2.43
C LEU A 84 11.88 -7.43 -1.83
N LYS A 85 12.19 -8.61 -2.40
CA LYS A 85 13.32 -9.45 -1.96
C LYS A 85 14.66 -8.72 -2.12
N GLU A 86 14.90 -8.09 -3.27
CA GLU A 86 16.11 -7.29 -3.52
C GLU A 86 16.24 -6.12 -2.55
N LEU A 87 15.12 -5.45 -2.26
CA LEU A 87 15.06 -4.33 -1.34
C LEU A 87 15.36 -4.77 0.10
N ILE A 88 14.69 -5.81 0.60
CA ILE A 88 14.95 -6.38 1.94
C ILE A 88 16.43 -6.78 2.07
N GLU A 89 17.00 -7.48 1.09
CA GLU A 89 18.41 -7.87 1.11
C GLU A 89 19.37 -6.68 1.09
N LYS A 90 19.03 -5.61 0.36
CA LYS A 90 19.82 -4.38 0.31
C LYS A 90 19.84 -3.67 1.67
N TRP A 91 18.71 -3.59 2.35
CA TRP A 91 18.58 -2.91 3.64
C TRP A 91 19.16 -3.74 4.79
N ARG A 92 18.93 -5.06 4.78
CA ARG A 92 19.54 -5.99 5.73
C ARG A 92 21.08 -5.93 5.71
N ARG A 93 21.68 -5.79 4.52
CA ARG A 93 23.14 -5.61 4.36
C ARG A 93 23.68 -4.32 4.98
N LYS A 94 22.81 -3.33 5.24
CA LYS A 94 23.14 -2.09 5.94
C LYS A 94 22.80 -2.15 7.43
N GLU A 95 22.43 -3.33 7.94
CA GLU A 95 21.92 -3.52 9.31
C GLU A 95 20.68 -2.67 9.61
N MET A 96 19.90 -2.37 8.57
CA MET A 96 18.66 -1.60 8.66
C MET A 96 17.46 -2.49 8.29
N TYR A 97 16.28 -2.17 8.81
CA TYR A 97 15.07 -2.93 8.56
C TYR A 97 14.09 -2.17 7.67
N ILE A 98 13.12 -2.91 7.14
CA ILE A 98 11.99 -2.37 6.38
C ILE A 98 10.74 -2.56 7.23
N GLU A 99 10.03 -1.48 7.48
CA GLU A 99 8.69 -1.49 8.05
C GLU A 99 7.68 -1.35 6.91
N VAL A 100 6.87 -2.38 6.67
CA VAL A 100 5.79 -2.34 5.69
C VAL A 100 4.57 -1.72 6.35
N VAL A 101 4.05 -0.65 5.76
CA VAL A 101 2.98 0.17 6.33
C VAL A 101 1.78 0.18 5.39
N GLY A 102 0.58 0.04 5.91
CA GLY A 102 -0.63 0.07 5.09
C GLY A 102 -1.92 0.13 5.89
N PHE A 103 -3.06 0.07 5.20
CA PHE A 103 -4.38 0.04 5.81
C PHE A 103 -5.08 -1.28 5.48
N ASN A 104 -5.37 -2.10 6.49
CA ASN A 104 -5.94 -3.45 6.36
C ASN A 104 -5.04 -4.49 5.65
N ILE A 105 -3.74 -4.19 5.51
CA ILE A 105 -2.78 -5.04 4.79
C ILE A 105 -2.57 -6.42 5.41
N LEU A 106 -2.77 -6.58 6.73
CA LEU A 106 -2.60 -7.89 7.39
C LEU A 106 -3.77 -8.85 7.12
N ARG A 107 -4.95 -8.31 6.79
CA ARG A 107 -6.15 -9.12 6.53
C ARG A 107 -6.47 -9.26 5.05
N PHE A 108 -5.86 -8.45 4.20
CA PHE A 108 -6.15 -8.42 2.78
C PHE A 108 -4.89 -8.54 1.91
N ASP A 109 -4.10 -7.47 1.83
CA ASP A 109 -3.02 -7.34 0.85
C ASP A 109 -1.96 -8.43 0.96
N ILE A 110 -1.39 -8.61 2.15
CA ILE A 110 -0.32 -9.59 2.38
C ILE A 110 -0.83 -11.02 2.14
N PRO A 111 -1.98 -11.47 2.71
CA PRO A 111 -2.54 -12.77 2.37
C PRO A 111 -2.78 -12.98 0.88
N LEU A 112 -3.29 -11.97 0.15
CA LEU A 112 -3.58 -12.09 -1.27
C LEU A 112 -2.28 -12.19 -2.08
N LEU A 113 -1.27 -11.38 -1.74
CA LEU A 113 0.05 -11.44 -2.36
C LEU A 113 0.70 -12.80 -2.14
N ILE A 114 0.61 -13.39 -0.94
CA ILE A 114 1.13 -14.74 -0.67
C ILE A 114 0.41 -15.76 -1.55
N GLN A 115 -0.93 -15.73 -1.58
CA GLN A 115 -1.73 -16.63 -2.41
C GLN A 115 -1.28 -16.54 -3.89
N LYS A 116 -1.20 -15.33 -4.43
CA LYS A 116 -0.79 -15.09 -5.82
C LYS A 116 0.67 -15.46 -6.08
N GLY A 117 1.56 -15.21 -5.13
CA GLY A 117 2.96 -15.63 -5.22
C GLY A 117 3.09 -17.15 -5.35
N VAL A 118 2.27 -17.91 -4.62
CA VAL A 118 2.22 -19.38 -4.73
C VAL A 118 1.59 -19.81 -6.06
N GLU A 119 0.42 -19.26 -6.43
CA GLU A 119 -0.27 -19.57 -7.70
C GLU A 119 0.64 -19.35 -8.92
N HIS A 120 1.43 -18.28 -8.89
CA HIS A 120 2.38 -17.91 -9.94
C HIS A 120 3.78 -18.52 -9.78
N ARG A 121 3.99 -19.40 -8.80
CA ARG A 121 5.28 -20.08 -8.56
C ARG A 121 6.47 -19.12 -8.34
N VAL A 122 6.21 -17.97 -7.72
CA VAL A 122 7.23 -16.97 -7.34
C VAL A 122 8.04 -17.40 -6.11
N GLY A 123 7.44 -18.24 -5.27
CA GLY A 123 8.06 -18.87 -4.10
C GLY A 123 7.12 -19.91 -3.51
N SER A 124 7.65 -20.78 -2.64
CA SER A 124 6.82 -21.70 -1.86
C SER A 124 6.01 -20.94 -0.80
N LEU A 125 4.96 -21.60 -0.27
CA LEU A 125 4.17 -21.02 0.82
C LEU A 125 5.05 -20.71 2.05
N GLU A 126 5.96 -21.61 2.39
CA GLU A 126 6.91 -21.45 3.50
C GLU A 126 7.85 -20.28 3.27
N GLU A 127 8.40 -20.14 2.06
CA GLU A 127 9.30 -19.04 1.69
C GLU A 127 8.59 -17.69 1.79
N LEU A 128 7.38 -17.57 1.24
CA LEU A 128 6.63 -16.32 1.23
C LEU A 128 6.09 -15.96 2.62
N ASN A 129 5.64 -16.94 3.41
CA ASN A 129 5.28 -16.71 4.81
C ASN A 129 6.48 -16.24 5.62
N SER A 130 7.65 -16.86 5.45
CA SER A 130 8.88 -16.46 6.13
C SER A 130 9.32 -15.05 5.71
N LEU A 131 9.21 -14.70 4.43
CA LEU A 131 9.52 -13.36 3.94
C LEU A 131 8.71 -12.30 4.68
N TRP A 132 7.37 -12.44 4.72
CA TRP A 132 6.48 -11.48 5.37
C TRP A 132 6.58 -11.51 6.91
N HIS A 133 6.81 -12.67 7.51
CA HIS A 133 7.03 -12.78 8.95
C HIS A 133 8.26 -11.97 9.41
N ASN A 134 9.31 -11.95 8.58
CA ASN A 134 10.55 -11.24 8.87
C ASN A 134 10.51 -9.75 8.48
N THR A 135 9.39 -9.25 7.96
CA THR A 135 9.16 -7.80 7.78
C THR A 135 8.39 -7.25 8.97
N PHE A 136 8.83 -6.12 9.53
CA PHE A 136 8.00 -5.38 10.48
C PHE A 136 6.78 -4.84 9.73
N THR A 137 5.59 -4.97 10.31
CA THR A 137 4.35 -4.56 9.64
C THR A 137 3.52 -3.66 10.53
N ARG A 138 3.03 -2.56 9.96
CA ARG A 138 2.12 -1.60 10.60
C ARG A 138 0.80 -1.54 9.82
N ASP A 139 -0.27 -2.02 10.44
CA ASP A 139 -1.61 -2.00 9.87
C ASP A 139 -2.49 -0.97 10.57
N TYR A 140 -2.81 0.11 9.86
CA TYR A 140 -3.58 1.22 10.41
C TYR A 140 -5.05 0.92 10.66
N LEU A 141 -5.65 -0.09 10.02
CA LEU A 141 -7.01 -0.50 10.36
C LEU A 141 -7.03 -1.05 11.79
N GLN A 142 -6.05 -1.86 12.15
CA GLN A 142 -5.98 -2.48 13.48
C GLN A 142 -5.60 -1.45 14.55
N MET A 143 -4.61 -0.60 14.25
CA MET A 143 -4.15 0.41 15.20
C MET A 143 -5.19 1.49 15.48
N ALA A 144 -6.10 1.76 14.53
CA ALA A 144 -7.12 2.79 14.67
C ALA A 144 -8.41 2.29 15.33
N LEU A 145 -8.51 1.02 15.74
CA LEU A 145 -9.68 0.51 16.46
C LEU A 145 -10.08 1.36 17.67
N PRO A 146 -9.15 1.84 18.54
CA PRO A 146 -9.52 2.72 19.66
C PRO A 146 -10.14 4.05 19.21
N LEU A 147 -9.80 4.56 18.02
CA LEU A 147 -10.37 5.79 17.45
C LEU A 147 -11.80 5.60 16.91
N ASN A 148 -12.27 4.35 16.83
CA ASN A 148 -13.61 3.99 16.40
C ASN A 148 -14.30 3.02 17.37
N ASN A 149 -14.18 3.27 18.68
CA ASN A 149 -14.86 2.50 19.74
C ASN A 149 -14.60 0.98 19.66
N MET A 150 -13.39 0.59 19.26
CA MET A 150 -12.99 -0.81 19.04
C MET A 150 -13.85 -1.53 17.97
N ARG A 151 -14.36 -0.80 16.97
CA ARG A 151 -15.17 -1.36 15.87
C ARG A 151 -14.47 -1.20 14.53
N PHE A 152 -14.57 -2.23 13.69
CA PHE A 152 -14.17 -2.16 12.28
C PHE A 152 -15.20 -1.41 11.42
N LYS A 153 -16.50 -1.52 11.74
CA LYS A 153 -17.55 -0.87 10.97
C LYS A 153 -17.39 0.65 11.04
N GLY A 154 -17.28 1.30 9.88
CA GLY A 154 -17.07 2.75 9.76
C GLY A 154 -15.60 3.18 9.85
N LEU A 155 -14.68 2.26 10.15
CA LEU A 155 -13.25 2.56 10.18
C LEU A 155 -12.67 2.41 8.77
N GLN A 156 -12.61 3.53 8.05
CA GLN A 156 -12.07 3.62 6.70
C GLN A 156 -10.86 4.56 6.68
N LEU A 157 -10.03 4.46 5.63
CA LEU A 157 -8.91 5.36 5.44
C LEU A 157 -9.35 6.83 5.40
N GLU A 158 -10.49 7.10 4.74
CA GLU A 158 -11.09 8.44 4.66
C GLU A 158 -11.45 9.01 6.05
N TYR A 159 -11.98 8.18 6.96
CA TYR A 159 -12.30 8.61 8.33
C TYR A 159 -11.06 9.14 9.06
N LEU A 160 -9.92 8.45 8.95
CA LEU A 160 -8.66 8.92 9.56
C LEU A 160 -8.12 10.17 8.87
N ALA A 161 -8.27 10.27 7.55
CA ALA A 161 -7.91 11.46 6.80
C ALA A 161 -8.73 12.69 7.23
N GLU A 162 -10.04 12.53 7.45
CA GLU A 162 -10.93 13.57 7.96
C GLU A 162 -10.52 14.04 9.35
N MET A 163 -10.28 13.11 10.29
CA MET A 163 -9.81 13.44 11.64
C MET A 163 -8.51 14.27 11.63
N LEU A 164 -7.60 14.00 10.68
CA LEU A 164 -6.37 14.78 10.53
C LEU A 164 -6.62 16.15 9.89
N ARG A 165 -7.53 16.24 8.91
CA ARG A 165 -7.95 17.52 8.31
C ARG A 165 -8.58 18.45 9.34
N GLU A 166 -9.43 17.93 10.22
CA GLU A 166 -10.03 18.69 11.34
C GLU A 166 -8.97 19.24 12.31
N LYS A 167 -7.79 18.59 12.36
CA LYS A 167 -6.62 19.03 13.14
C LYS A 167 -5.66 19.91 12.34
N GLY A 168 -6.07 20.42 11.18
CA GLY A 168 -5.28 21.32 10.34
C GLY A 168 -4.15 20.65 9.55
N VAL A 169 -4.14 19.32 9.44
CA VAL A 169 -3.18 18.61 8.59
C VAL A 169 -3.68 18.64 7.14
N ASN A 170 -2.81 19.01 6.21
CA ASN A 170 -3.13 19.00 4.78
C ASN A 170 -3.12 17.56 4.24
N VAL A 171 -4.26 16.87 4.35
CA VAL A 171 -4.45 15.51 3.81
C VAL A 171 -5.26 15.61 2.51
N PRO A 172 -4.77 15.07 1.38
CA PRO A 172 -5.55 15.03 0.15
C PRO A 172 -6.86 14.27 0.35
N LYS A 173 -7.87 14.58 -0.45
CA LYS A 173 -9.10 13.80 -0.49
C LYS A 173 -8.82 12.45 -1.16
N PRO A 174 -9.49 11.36 -0.73
CA PRO A 174 -9.50 10.11 -1.47
C PRO A 174 -9.95 10.33 -2.91
N TYR A 175 -9.49 9.46 -3.81
CA TYR A 175 -9.83 9.54 -5.23
C TYR A 175 -10.69 8.34 -5.65
N GLY A 176 -12.01 8.51 -5.68
CA GLY A 176 -12.94 7.41 -5.97
C GLY A 176 -13.14 6.48 -4.78
N LYS A 177 -13.75 5.31 -5.02
CA LYS A 177 -13.93 4.24 -4.01
C LYS A 177 -13.38 2.91 -4.53
N GLY A 178 -12.85 2.07 -3.64
CA GLY A 178 -12.39 0.73 -3.99
C GLY A 178 -13.45 -0.15 -4.68
N GLU A 179 -14.74 0.04 -4.39
CA GLU A 179 -15.84 -0.65 -5.08
C GLU A 179 -15.95 -0.29 -6.57
N GLU A 180 -15.46 0.88 -6.96
CA GLU A 180 -15.48 1.37 -8.34
C GLU A 180 -14.35 0.80 -9.20
N VAL A 181 -13.29 0.28 -8.57
CA VAL A 181 -12.08 -0.24 -9.24
C VAL A 181 -12.43 -1.31 -10.27
N LYS A 182 -13.38 -2.21 -9.94
CA LYS A 182 -13.90 -3.21 -10.87
C LYS A 182 -14.44 -2.57 -12.16
N SER A 183 -15.29 -1.56 -12.01
CA SER A 183 -15.90 -0.86 -13.14
C SER A 183 -14.84 -0.07 -13.93
N LEU A 184 -13.91 0.60 -13.25
CA LEU A 184 -12.81 1.31 -13.91
C LEU A 184 -11.97 0.34 -14.75
N TYR A 185 -11.66 -0.84 -14.21
CA TYR A 185 -10.90 -1.86 -14.90
C TYR A 185 -11.64 -2.43 -16.12
N GLU A 186 -12.92 -2.80 -15.98
CA GLU A 186 -13.77 -3.28 -17.08
C GLU A 186 -13.91 -2.24 -18.21
N ASN A 187 -13.92 -0.95 -17.86
CA ASN A 187 -13.99 0.17 -18.80
C ASN A 187 -12.60 0.66 -19.28
N LYS A 188 -11.52 -0.05 -18.96
CA LYS A 188 -10.14 0.29 -19.32
C LYS A 188 -9.68 1.69 -18.87
N LYS A 189 -10.27 2.21 -17.80
CA LYS A 189 -9.92 3.52 -17.18
C LYS A 189 -8.74 3.36 -16.23
N TYR A 190 -7.63 2.84 -16.75
CA TYR A 190 -6.51 2.42 -15.92
C TYR A 190 -5.76 3.58 -15.22
N ASP A 191 -5.69 4.75 -15.85
CA ASP A 191 -5.10 5.93 -15.22
C ASP A 191 -5.87 6.35 -13.96
N GLU A 192 -7.18 6.11 -13.93
CA GLU A 192 -8.02 6.38 -12.77
C GLU A 192 -7.74 5.40 -11.62
N ILE A 193 -7.40 4.15 -11.94
CA ILE A 193 -6.97 3.15 -10.95
C ILE A 193 -5.62 3.55 -10.33
N ILE A 194 -4.67 4.03 -11.14
CA ILE A 194 -3.39 4.51 -10.60
C ILE A 194 -3.57 5.76 -9.73
N LYS A 195 -4.47 6.67 -10.10
CA LYS A 195 -4.78 7.85 -9.26
C LYS A 195 -5.41 7.45 -7.93
N HIS A 196 -6.31 6.47 -7.93
CA HIS A 196 -6.92 5.90 -6.71
C HIS A 196 -5.82 5.36 -5.78
N LEU A 197 -5.02 4.41 -6.29
CA LEU A 197 -3.89 3.80 -5.59
C LEU A 197 -2.88 4.83 -5.07
N GLU A 198 -2.52 5.83 -5.88
CA GLU A 198 -1.61 6.89 -5.44
C GLU A 198 -2.20 7.74 -4.31
N ALA A 199 -3.50 8.06 -4.38
CA ALA A 199 -4.18 8.82 -3.33
C ALA A 199 -4.19 8.04 -2.01
N ASP A 200 -4.53 6.75 -2.04
CA ASP A 200 -4.58 5.90 -0.85
C ASP A 200 -3.19 5.73 -0.20
N LEU A 201 -2.14 5.53 -1.01
CA LEU A 201 -0.76 5.52 -0.53
C LEU A 201 -0.34 6.86 0.11
N ARG A 202 -0.66 7.98 -0.54
CA ARG A 202 -0.34 9.32 -0.01
C ARG A 202 -1.04 9.57 1.31
N ILE A 203 -2.33 9.23 1.40
CA ILE A 203 -3.12 9.39 2.63
C ILE A 203 -2.55 8.50 3.73
N THR A 204 -2.24 7.24 3.44
CA THR A 204 -1.63 6.29 4.39
C THR A 204 -0.31 6.84 4.93
N ARG A 205 0.58 7.36 4.06
CA ARG A 205 1.83 8.01 4.49
C ARG A 205 1.60 9.21 5.40
N ILE A 206 0.62 10.05 5.09
CA ILE A 206 0.32 11.23 5.92
C ILE A 206 -0.25 10.81 7.27
N ILE A 207 -1.11 9.80 7.31
CA ILE A 207 -1.63 9.20 8.54
C ILE A 207 -0.49 8.68 9.40
N ASP A 208 0.45 7.95 8.78
CA ASP A 208 1.60 7.38 9.48
C ASP A 208 2.44 8.45 10.17
N LEU A 209 2.90 9.44 9.41
CA LEU A 209 3.77 10.51 9.91
C LEU A 209 3.06 11.44 10.92
N ASN A 210 1.73 11.46 10.92
CA ASN A 210 0.92 12.27 11.84
C ASN A 210 0.19 11.45 12.90
N TRP A 211 0.50 10.15 13.06
CA TRP A 211 -0.23 9.24 13.93
C TRP A 211 -0.46 9.77 15.36
N PRO A 212 0.54 10.37 16.06
CA PRO A 212 0.32 10.92 17.39
C PRO A 212 -0.71 12.06 17.46
N ARG A 213 -0.98 12.75 16.35
CA ARG A 213 -1.96 13.85 16.31
C ARG A 213 -3.40 13.34 16.38
N LEU A 214 -3.69 12.13 15.93
CA LEU A 214 -5.04 11.56 15.97
C LEU A 214 -5.60 11.40 17.39
N PHE A 215 -4.72 11.25 18.39
CA PHE A 215 -5.09 11.07 19.80
C PHE A 215 -5.09 12.38 20.60
N LYS A 216 -4.64 13.50 20.02
CA LYS A 216 -4.68 14.80 20.69
C LYS A 216 -6.09 15.39 20.62
N PRO A 217 -6.59 16.07 21.67
CA PRO A 217 -7.83 16.84 21.57
C PRO A 217 -7.77 17.84 20.42
N THR A 218 -8.91 18.09 19.77
CA THR A 218 -9.04 19.20 18.82
C THR A 218 -8.83 20.52 19.58
N PRO A 219 -8.11 21.51 19.02
CA PRO A 219 -7.93 22.83 19.64
C PRO A 219 -9.26 23.54 19.92
#